data_AF-A0A4D8QWB5-F1
#
_entry.id   AF-A0A4D8QWB5-F1
#
_cell.length_a   1.000
_cell.length_b   1.000
_cell.length_c   1.000
_cell.angle_alpha   90.00
_cell.angle_beta   90.00
_cell.angle_gamma   90.00
#
_symmetry.space_group_name_H-M   'P 1'
#
loop_
_entity.id
_entity.type
_entity.pdbx_description
1 polymer ?
#
loop_
_entity_poly.entity_id
_entity_poly.type
_entity_poly.pdbx_seq_one_letter_code
_entity_poly.pdbx_strand_id
1 'polypeptide(L)' 'MGVTIHRGTIPGGVTPICNCCGINLCWDISNEEYREAKAFWDAWVCQDCNGGKPMSRGKRAADQKGGE' A
#
# COMPACT_ATOMS: atom_id res chain seq x y z
N MET A 1 0.92 -1.88 7.28
CA MET A 1 2.15 -2.62 6.90
C MET A 1 2.96 -1.74 5.98
N GLY A 2 4.30 -1.84 5.96
CA GLY A 2 5.14 -0.86 5.27
C GLY A 2 5.32 -1.03 3.76
N VAL A 3 6.50 -0.64 3.30
CA VAL A 3 7.00 -0.82 1.93
C VAL A 3 8.29 -1.64 1.95
N THR A 4 8.66 -2.24 0.83
CA THR A 4 9.97 -2.85 0.62
C THR A 4 10.71 -2.15 -0.52
N ILE A 5 12.05 -2.18 -0.50
CA ILE A 5 12.84 -1.73 -1.64
C ILE A 5 12.79 -2.83 -2.70
N HIS A 6 12.15 -2.54 -3.81
CA HIS A 6 12.18 -3.40 -4.98
C HIS A 6 13.12 -2.78 -6.03
N ARG A 7 13.81 -3.62 -6.82
CA ARG A 7 14.56 -3.16 -8.00
C ARG A 7 13.59 -2.85 -9.14
N GLY A 8 12.67 -1.93 -8.86
CA GLY A 8 11.62 -1.51 -9.76
C GLY A 8 12.11 -0.50 -10.79
N THR A 9 11.15 0.18 -11.41
CA THR A 9 11.42 1.17 -12.47
C THR A 9 11.92 2.51 -11.94
N ILE A 10 11.76 2.76 -10.63
CA ILE A 10 12.18 4.00 -9.96
C ILE A 10 13.47 3.73 -9.16
N PRO A 11 14.58 4.44 -9.42
CA PRO A 11 15.79 4.35 -8.63
C PRO A 11 15.52 4.70 -7.15
N GLY A 12 15.77 3.76 -6.24
CA GLY A 12 15.46 3.95 -4.82
C GLY A 12 13.95 3.97 -4.51
N GLY A 13 13.12 3.57 -5.48
CA GLY A 13 11.70 3.36 -5.30
C GLY A 13 11.42 2.25 -4.29
N VAL A 14 10.24 2.36 -3.69
CA VAL A 14 9.73 1.42 -2.71
C VAL A 14 8.38 0.90 -3.19
N THR A 15 8.04 -0.30 -2.76
CA THR A 15 6.85 -1.01 -3.21
C THR A 15 5.97 -1.29 -2.00
N PRO A 16 4.71 -0.87 -1.98
CA PRO A 16 3.80 -1.15 -0.86
C PRO A 16 3.61 -2.65 -0.64
N ILE A 17 3.42 -3.02 0.62
CA ILE A 17 3.21 -4.39 1.04
C ILE A 17 1.74 -4.57 1.42
N CYS A 18 1.14 -5.68 0.96
CA CYS A 18 -0.23 -6.04 1.33
C CYS A 18 -0.37 -6.11 2.85
N ASN A 19 -1.24 -5.26 3.41
CA ASN A 19 -1.53 -5.15 4.83
C ASN A 19 -2.28 -6.34 5.45
N CYS A 20 -2.32 -7.49 4.78
CA CYS A 20 -2.91 -8.71 5.30
C CYS A 20 -1.94 -9.91 5.19
N CYS A 21 -1.38 -10.16 4.01
CA CYS A 21 -0.50 -11.33 3.80
C CYS A 21 0.99 -10.99 3.64
N GLY A 22 1.38 -9.71 3.57
CA GLY A 22 2.78 -9.33 3.45
C GLY A 22 3.40 -9.47 2.05
N ILE A 23 2.60 -9.76 1.01
CA ILE A 23 3.11 -9.80 -0.38
C ILE A 23 3.37 -8.39 -0.91
N ASN A 24 4.40 -8.26 -1.75
CA ASN A 24 4.68 -7.01 -2.46
C ASN A 24 3.56 -6.72 -3.47
N LEU A 25 3.05 -5.49 -3.46
CA LEU A 25 2.12 -5.01 -4.47
C LEU A 25 2.90 -4.63 -5.74
N CYS A 26 2.28 -4.62 -6.91
CA CYS A 26 3.04 -4.60 -8.17
C CYS A 26 3.41 -3.19 -8.70
N TRP A 27 3.40 -2.16 -7.86
CA TRP A 27 3.73 -0.79 -8.28
C TRP A 27 4.79 -0.15 -7.38
N ASP A 28 5.68 0.60 -8.01
CA ASP A 28 6.72 1.35 -7.33
C ASP A 28 6.25 2.78 -7.04
N ILE A 29 6.58 3.27 -5.86
CA ILE A 29 6.39 4.66 -5.43
C ILE A 29 7.73 5.22 -4.97
N SER A 30 7.90 6.54 -4.99
CA SER A 30 9.08 7.14 -4.40
C SER A 30 9.05 6.98 -2.87
N ASN A 31 10.22 6.93 -2.24
CA ASN A 31 10.30 6.92 -0.77
C ASN A 31 9.67 8.19 -0.17
N GLU A 32 9.72 9.32 -0.89
CA GLU A 32 9.07 10.57 -0.47
C GLU A 32 7.55 10.44 -0.47
N GLU A 33 6.95 9.95 -1.57
CA GLU A 33 5.50 9.71 -1.67
C GLU A 33 5.02 8.73 -0.60
N TYR A 34 5.84 7.71 -0.30
CA TYR A 34 5.55 6.81 0.81
C TYR A 34 5.54 7.52 2.16
N ARG A 35 6.51 8.39 2.43
CA ARG A 35 6.60 9.13 3.69
C ARG A 35 5.45 10.12 3.87
N GLU A 36 5.07 10.82 2.80
CA GLU A 36 3.98 11.80 2.80
C GLU A 36 2.62 11.13 3.05
N ALA A 37 2.40 9.96 2.47
CA ALA A 37 1.12 9.26 2.54
C ALA A 37 1.25 7.88 3.20
N LYS A 38 2.06 7.76 4.26
CA LYS A 38 2.41 6.46 4.87
C LYS A 38 1.18 5.63 5.23
N ALA A 39 0.22 6.21 5.96
CA ALA A 39 -0.99 5.51 6.37
C ALA A 39 -1.86 5.06 5.19
N PHE A 40 -1.87 5.85 4.10
CA PHE A 40 -2.58 5.50 2.87
C PHE A 40 -1.94 4.27 2.22
N TRP A 41 -0.62 4.26 2.06
CA TRP A 41 0.12 3.15 1.47
C TRP A 41 0.09 1.90 2.34
N ASP A 42 0.18 2.08 3.65
CA ASP A 42 0.17 1.01 4.63
C ASP A 42 -1.16 0.25 4.71
N ALA A 43 -2.23 0.82 4.13
CA ALA A 43 -3.57 0.29 4.17
C ALA A 43 -3.94 -0.62 2.99
N TRP A 44 -3.11 -0.68 1.96
CA TRP A 44 -3.42 -1.43 0.75
C TRP A 44 -3.43 -2.94 1.00
N VAL A 45 -4.31 -3.63 0.30
CA VAL A 45 -4.41 -5.10 0.32
C VAL A 45 -4.36 -5.65 -1.10
N CYS A 46 -3.73 -6.82 -1.26
CA CYS A 46 -3.68 -7.53 -2.54
C CYS A 46 -5.08 -8.06 -2.91
N GLN A 47 -5.26 -8.45 -4.18
CA GLN A 47 -6.52 -8.98 -4.68
C GLN A 47 -7.01 -10.21 -3.90
N ASP A 48 -6.10 -11.12 -3.52
CA ASP A 48 -6.44 -12.33 -2.76
C ASP A 48 -6.99 -11.96 -1.37
N CYS A 49 -6.32 -11.05 -0.67
CA CYS A 49 -6.78 -10.52 0.61
C CYS A 49 -7.99 -9.58 0.48
N ASN A 50 -8.27 -9.08 -0.73
CA ASN A 50 -9.45 -8.27 -1.04
C ASN A 50 -10.64 -9.11 -1.56
N GLY A 51 -10.61 -10.44 -1.40
CA GLY A 51 -11.69 -11.32 -1.79
C GLY A 51 -11.91 -11.35 -3.31
N GLY A 52 -10.82 -11.33 -4.08
CA GLY A 52 -10.85 -11.36 -5.55
C GLY A 52 -11.14 -10.00 -6.20
N LYS A 53 -11.37 -8.94 -5.42
CA LYS A 53 -11.57 -7.59 -5.92
C LYS A 53 -10.25 -6.91 -6.29
N PRO A 54 -10.25 -5.93 -7.21
CA PRO A 54 -9.06 -5.15 -7.52
C PRO A 54 -8.39 -4.60 -6.26
N MET A 55 -7.06 -4.51 -6.28
CA MET A 55 -6.28 -4.00 -5.15
C MET A 55 -6.82 -2.64 -4.69
N SER A 56 -7.07 -2.51 -3.39
CA SER A 56 -7.61 -1.30 -2.82
C SER A 56 -7.10 -1.12 -1.40
N ARG A 57 -7.38 0.04 -0.82
CA ARG A 57 -7.29 0.22 0.64
C ARG A 57 -8.26 -0.75 1.32
N GLY A 58 -7.81 -1.41 2.38
CA GLY A 58 -8.68 -2.22 3.21
C GLY A 58 -9.73 -1.37 3.91
N LYS A 59 -10.89 -1.96 4.23
CA LYS A 59 -12.02 -1.26 4.90
C LYS A 59 -11.63 -0.47 6.16
N ARG A 60 -10.57 -0.87 6.88
CA ARG A 60 -10.07 -0.19 8.08
C ARG A 60 -9.36 1.15 7.84
N ALA A 61 -9.07 1.51 6.59
CA ALA A 61 -8.40 2.78 6.26
C ALA A 61 -9.30 3.80 5.55
N ALA A 62 -10.48 3.38 5.08
CA ALA A 62 -11.46 4.28 4.48
C ALA A 62 -12.19 5.14 5.54
N ASP A 63 -12.17 4.71 6.81
CA ASP A 63 -12.94 5.31 7.91
C ASP A 63 -12.28 6.52 8.59
N GLN A 64 -11.05 6.90 8.18
CA GLN A 64 -10.31 8.02 8.81
C GLN A 64 -10.65 9.42 8.25
N LYS A 65 -11.78 9.58 7.54
CA LYS A 65 -12.33 10.90 7.19
C LYS A 65 -13.86 10.90 7.37
N GLY A 66 -14.31 11.14 8.60
CA GLY A 66 -15.73 11.28 8.93
C GLY A 66 -15.92 11.48 10.43
N GLY A 67 -15.58 12.67 10.92
CA GLY A 67 -15.74 13.01 12.33
C GLY A 67 -15.55 14.50 12.58
N GLU A 68 -16.54 15.29 12.16
CA GLU A 68 -17.00 16.51 12.83
C GLU A 68 -18.48 16.74 12.47
#